data_AF-A0A972WTA0-F1
#
_entry.id   AF-A0A972WTA0-F1
#
_cell.length_a   1.000
_cell.length_b   1.000
_cell.length_c   1.000
_cell.angle_alpha   90.00
_cell.angle_beta   90.00
_cell.angle_gamma   90.00
#
_symmetry.space_group_name_H-M   'P 1'
#
loop_
_entity.id
_entity.type
_entity.pdbx_description
1 polymer ?
#
loop_
_entity_poly.entity_id
_entity_poly.type
_entity_poly.pdbx_seq_one_letter_code
_entity_poly.pdbx_strand_id
1 'polypeptide(L)'
;MQALAGRTDGAGTSVKVGTPRVGLGLVVYNGAATLAESLDSILAQTYWDFELIVVDNGSTDATLDIARAYADRDPRVIIYPRPKNAGAIDNFRLAVALTGGEYFGWASDHDVYDRVWLERMVMALDGRSGAVLAYPHFGMIDDRGTRVGDHLVRFDTSGRSVGKRMRLVTDRMRGSGSKVYGLYRRAALDKVRIRTTVWWDRLFLLELAAVGEFVQVNEVLWWRRYKGVTRTRIEAPDIGKFGLIPPGLSTKDTVIRQLKISFKDGRPPFLMRMATLANAGLLLVDLVFAPPHRRTPRLSLLPLAVLSAYRAVVRTKAFLPAEFQALKEYVRGRW
;
A
#
# COMPACT_ATOMS: atom_id res chain seq x y z
N MET A 1 7.67 22.90 7.58
CA MET A 1 6.40 23.66 7.55
C MET A 1 6.66 25.00 6.87
N GLN A 2 6.54 25.04 5.55
CA GLN A 2 6.29 26.29 4.83
C GLN A 2 4.96 26.07 4.11
N ALA A 3 3.93 26.76 4.59
CA ALA A 3 2.68 26.90 3.86
C ALA A 3 3.00 27.56 2.51
N LEU A 4 2.51 26.98 1.43
CA LEU A 4 2.59 27.56 0.09
C LEU A 4 1.97 28.96 0.14
N ALA A 5 2.81 29.96 -0.11
CA ALA A 5 2.41 31.36 -0.18
C ALA A 5 1.35 31.54 -1.28
N GLY A 6 0.33 32.35 -0.97
CA GLY A 6 -0.79 32.64 -1.86
C GLY A 6 -0.34 33.11 -3.23
N ARG A 7 -0.98 32.57 -4.28
CA ARG A 7 -0.82 33.00 -5.67
C ARG A 7 -1.73 34.20 -5.93
N THR A 8 -1.24 35.19 -6.66
CA THR A 8 -2.03 36.31 -7.17
C THR A 8 -2.01 36.26 -8.69
N ASP A 9 -3.19 36.33 -9.28
CA ASP A 9 -3.45 36.56 -10.69
C ASP A 9 -3.89 38.02 -10.90
N GLY A 10 -3.50 38.58 -12.04
CA GLY A 10 -3.52 40.01 -12.39
C GLY A 10 -4.90 40.67 -12.54
N ALA A 11 -5.91 40.17 -11.84
CA ALA A 11 -7.27 40.69 -11.84
C ALA A 11 -7.82 40.85 -10.41
N GLY A 12 -7.00 41.33 -9.46
CA GLY A 12 -7.44 41.96 -8.19
C GLY A 12 -8.44 41.21 -7.29
N THR A 13 -8.74 39.94 -7.58
CA THR A 13 -9.74 39.14 -6.90
C THR A 13 -8.99 38.00 -6.25
N SER A 14 -8.68 38.13 -4.97
CA SER A 14 -8.03 37.07 -4.20
C SER A 14 -8.98 35.88 -4.10
N VAL A 15 -8.90 34.93 -5.03
CA VAL A 15 -9.51 33.61 -4.82
C VAL A 15 -8.71 32.94 -3.73
N LYS A 16 -9.26 32.89 -2.51
CA LYS A 16 -8.80 31.95 -1.49
C LYS A 16 -9.05 30.54 -2.04
N VAL A 17 -8.08 29.97 -2.75
CA VAL A 17 -8.12 28.54 -3.09
C VAL A 17 -7.89 27.82 -1.77
N GLY A 18 -8.97 27.38 -1.14
CA GLY A 18 -8.88 26.49 0.02
C GLY A 18 -8.12 25.22 -0.37
N THR A 19 -7.49 24.56 0.62
CA THR A 19 -6.87 23.26 0.41
C THR A 19 -7.90 22.30 -0.21
N PRO A 20 -7.63 21.68 -1.38
CA PRO A 20 -8.57 20.76 -1.99
C PRO A 20 -8.96 19.63 -1.03
N ARG A 21 -10.23 19.21 -1.08
CA ARG A 21 -10.73 18.22 -0.12
C ARG A 21 -10.07 16.86 -0.25
N VAL A 22 -9.66 16.49 -1.46
CA VAL A 22 -8.91 15.26 -1.74
C VAL A 22 -7.47 15.58 -2.14
N GLY A 23 -6.51 14.93 -1.49
CA GLY A 23 -5.12 14.87 -1.97
C GLY A 23 -4.80 13.52 -2.59
N LEU A 24 -4.45 13.48 -3.88
CA LEU A 24 -3.96 12.29 -4.55
C LEU A 24 -2.43 12.31 -4.63
N GLY A 25 -1.81 11.17 -4.33
CA GLY A 25 -0.37 10.97 -4.41
C GLY A 25 -0.01 9.89 -5.43
N LEU A 26 0.61 10.27 -6.54
CA LEU A 26 1.11 9.37 -7.57
C LEU A 26 2.62 9.23 -7.44
N VAL A 27 3.12 8.01 -7.26
CA VAL A 27 4.57 7.73 -7.22
C VAL A 27 4.96 7.06 -8.52
N VAL A 28 5.96 7.61 -9.21
CA VAL A 28 6.40 7.11 -10.52
C VAL A 28 7.92 6.96 -10.58
N TYR A 29 8.39 5.92 -11.28
CA TYR A 29 9.80 5.71 -11.63
C TYR A 29 9.88 5.00 -12.97
N ASN A 30 10.45 5.66 -13.99
CA ASN A 30 10.54 5.13 -15.35
C ASN A 30 9.20 4.60 -15.90
N GLY A 31 8.17 5.44 -15.77
CA GLY A 31 6.77 5.16 -16.11
C GLY A 31 6.34 5.73 -17.47
N ALA A 32 7.26 6.18 -18.32
CA ALA A 32 6.93 6.94 -19.54
C ALA A 32 5.93 6.23 -20.47
N ALA A 33 5.94 4.90 -20.49
CA ALA A 33 5.06 4.10 -21.33
C ALA A 33 3.57 4.16 -20.95
N THR A 34 3.23 4.45 -19.69
CA THR A 34 1.86 4.36 -19.17
C THR A 34 1.39 5.59 -18.43
N LEU A 35 2.31 6.47 -18.00
CA LEU A 35 2.00 7.62 -17.15
C LEU A 35 0.94 8.54 -17.77
N ALA A 36 1.03 8.82 -19.08
CA ALA A 36 0.08 9.69 -19.77
C ALA A 36 -1.37 9.18 -19.64
N GLU A 37 -1.61 7.91 -19.94
CA GLU A 37 -2.94 7.29 -19.83
C GLU A 37 -3.47 7.30 -18.39
N SER A 38 -2.59 7.02 -17.42
CA SER A 38 -2.95 7.09 -16.00
C SER A 38 -3.34 8.50 -15.59
N LEU A 39 -2.55 9.51 -15.96
CA LEU A 39 -2.85 10.91 -15.66
C LEU A 39 -4.14 11.38 -16.35
N ASP A 40 -4.36 11.04 -17.62
CA ASP A 40 -5.59 11.37 -18.34
C ASP A 40 -6.83 10.81 -17.60
N SER A 41 -6.77 9.57 -17.12
CA SER A 41 -7.87 8.96 -16.37
C SER A 41 -8.14 9.60 -15.01
N ILE A 42 -7.08 10.06 -14.31
CA ILE A 42 -7.18 10.76 -13.03
C ILE A 42 -7.69 12.19 -13.22
N LEU A 43 -7.31 12.87 -14.31
CA LEU A 43 -7.76 14.24 -14.57
C LEU A 43 -9.20 14.29 -15.12
N ALA A 44 -9.69 13.19 -15.68
CA ALA A 44 -11.06 13.04 -16.21
C ALA A 44 -12.13 12.76 -15.13
N GLN A 45 -11.77 12.76 -13.84
CA GLN A 45 -12.69 12.52 -12.73
C GLN A 45 -13.81 13.57 -12.68
N THR A 46 -15.04 13.12 -12.38
CA THR A 46 -16.21 13.99 -12.17
C THR A 46 -16.11 14.80 -10.89
N TYR A 47 -15.42 14.26 -9.88
CA TYR A 47 -15.11 14.98 -8.65
C TYR A 47 -13.90 15.91 -8.88
N TRP A 48 -14.11 17.23 -8.83
CA TRP A 48 -13.11 18.21 -9.24
C TRP A 48 -12.23 18.75 -8.09
N ASP A 49 -12.71 18.66 -6.85
CA ASP A 49 -12.07 19.24 -5.64
C ASP A 49 -10.91 18.37 -5.13
N PHE A 50 -9.88 18.23 -5.96
CA PHE A 50 -8.67 17.48 -5.62
C PHE A 50 -7.38 18.12 -6.14
N GLU A 51 -6.28 17.83 -5.44
CA GLU A 51 -4.91 18.01 -5.92
C GLU A 51 -4.28 16.65 -6.28
N LEU A 52 -3.34 16.64 -7.22
CA LEU A 52 -2.55 15.48 -7.60
C LEU A 52 -1.06 15.81 -7.46
N ILE A 53 -0.42 15.21 -6.46
CA ILE A 53 1.03 15.28 -6.29
C ILE A 53 1.69 14.12 -7.03
N VAL A 54 2.45 14.42 -8.07
CA VAL A 54 3.27 13.47 -8.81
C VAL A 54 4.69 13.45 -8.24
N VAL A 55 5.03 12.41 -7.49
CA VAL A 55 6.37 12.18 -6.95
C VAL A 55 7.18 11.36 -7.97
N ASP A 56 8.01 12.05 -8.76
CA ASP A 56 8.97 11.40 -9.63
C ASP A 56 10.20 10.95 -8.82
N ASN A 57 10.48 9.66 -8.85
CA ASN A 57 11.52 9.02 -8.05
C ASN A 57 12.90 9.05 -8.74
N GLY A 58 13.22 10.15 -9.42
CA GLY A 58 14.48 10.30 -10.17
C GLY A 58 14.50 9.44 -11.42
N SER A 59 13.44 9.53 -12.23
CA SER A 59 13.37 8.81 -13.51
C SER A 59 14.45 9.28 -14.48
N THR A 60 14.86 8.38 -15.36
CA THR A 60 15.89 8.61 -16.40
C THR A 60 15.33 8.55 -17.82
N ASP A 61 14.04 8.22 -17.96
CA ASP A 61 13.30 8.24 -19.23
C ASP A 61 12.45 9.53 -19.34
N ALA A 62 11.53 9.56 -20.31
CA ALA A 62 10.65 10.71 -20.55
C ALA A 62 9.58 10.96 -19.47
N THR A 63 9.56 10.21 -18.35
CA THR A 63 8.53 10.31 -17.29
C THR A 63 8.36 11.74 -16.78
N LEU A 64 9.48 12.41 -16.47
CA LEU A 64 9.42 13.75 -15.87
C LEU A 64 8.90 14.79 -16.86
N ASP A 65 9.25 14.68 -18.14
CA ASP A 65 8.79 15.60 -19.17
C ASP A 65 7.29 15.40 -19.46
N ILE A 66 6.82 14.15 -19.44
CA ILE A 66 5.38 13.84 -19.50
C ILE A 66 4.66 14.49 -18.31
N ALA A 67 5.15 14.30 -17.08
CA ALA A 67 4.52 14.91 -15.90
C ALA A 67 4.47 16.45 -16.00
N ARG A 68 5.56 17.09 -16.47
CA ARG A 68 5.64 18.55 -16.68
C ARG A 68 4.59 19.06 -17.65
N ALA A 69 4.44 18.41 -18.80
CA ALA A 69 3.40 18.78 -19.76
C ALA A 69 1.98 18.74 -19.17
N TYR A 70 1.73 17.85 -18.19
CA TYR A 70 0.44 17.77 -17.51
C TYR A 70 0.27 18.84 -16.41
N ALA A 71 1.34 19.22 -15.71
CA ALA A 71 1.30 20.33 -14.77
C ALA A 71 1.15 21.69 -15.46
N ASP A 72 1.68 21.85 -16.67
CA ASP A 72 1.54 23.08 -17.45
C ASP A 72 0.09 23.29 -17.94
N ARG A 73 -0.67 22.20 -18.15
CA ARG A 73 -2.05 22.24 -18.68
C ARG A 73 -3.14 22.14 -17.62
N ASP A 74 -2.87 21.57 -16.45
CA ASP A 74 -3.86 21.36 -15.39
C ASP A 74 -3.32 21.78 -14.02
N PRO A 75 -3.87 22.84 -13.40
CA PRO A 75 -3.36 23.39 -12.14
C PRO A 75 -3.52 22.45 -10.94
N ARG A 76 -4.29 21.36 -11.06
CA ARG A 76 -4.40 20.34 -10.01
C ARG A 76 -3.14 19.48 -9.92
N VAL A 77 -2.30 19.44 -10.96
CA VAL A 77 -1.10 18.61 -11.01
C VAL A 77 0.11 19.38 -10.47
N ILE A 78 0.73 18.83 -9.43
CA ILE A 78 1.92 19.39 -8.80
C ILE A 78 3.01 18.33 -8.83
N ILE A 79 4.17 18.69 -9.37
CA ILE A 79 5.28 17.74 -9.55
C ILE A 79 6.30 17.92 -8.43
N TYR A 80 6.75 16.80 -7.89
CA TYR A 80 7.86 16.71 -6.97
C TYR A 80 8.93 15.79 -7.55
N PRO A 81 9.93 16.33 -8.29
CA PRO A 81 11.03 15.54 -8.81
C PRO A 81 12.08 15.27 -7.73
N ARG A 82 12.55 14.03 -7.63
CA ARG A 82 13.67 13.68 -6.77
C ARG A 82 14.98 13.62 -7.56
N PRO A 83 16.10 14.04 -6.96
CA PRO A 83 17.40 13.99 -7.64
C PRO A 83 17.91 12.55 -7.83
N LYS A 84 17.38 11.60 -7.04
CA LYS A 84 17.73 10.18 -7.13
C LYS A 84 16.61 9.30 -6.57
N ASN A 85 16.62 8.05 -7.01
CA ASN A 85 15.75 7.00 -6.50
C ASN A 85 15.96 6.81 -4.98
N ALA A 86 14.86 6.89 -4.22
CA ALA A 86 14.83 6.68 -2.77
C ALA A 86 13.96 5.50 -2.33
N GLY A 87 13.45 4.72 -3.29
CA GLY A 87 12.58 3.58 -3.07
C GLY A 87 11.11 3.95 -2.84
N ALA A 88 10.22 3.02 -3.21
CA ALA A 88 8.77 3.25 -3.23
C ALA A 88 8.18 3.69 -1.88
N ILE A 89 8.63 3.11 -0.76
CA ILE A 89 8.07 3.40 0.57
C ILE A 89 8.34 4.85 1.00
N ASP A 90 9.55 5.35 0.76
CA ASP A 90 9.89 6.72 1.12
C ASP A 90 9.09 7.72 0.25
N ASN A 91 8.81 7.36 -1.01
CA ASN A 91 7.93 8.15 -1.87
C ASN A 91 6.45 8.07 -1.48
N PHE A 92 5.94 6.93 -1.05
CA PHE A 92 4.56 6.83 -0.56
C PHE A 92 4.34 7.69 0.68
N ARG A 93 5.31 7.71 1.62
CA ARG A 93 5.27 8.62 2.77
C ARG A 93 5.37 10.08 2.36
N LEU A 94 6.25 10.39 1.40
CA LEU A 94 6.40 11.73 0.87
C LEU A 94 5.11 12.23 0.22
N ALA A 95 4.45 11.41 -0.59
CA ALA A 95 3.17 11.77 -1.21
C ALA A 95 2.07 12.07 -0.17
N VAL A 96 2.03 11.31 0.93
CA VAL A 96 1.15 11.60 2.07
C VAL A 96 1.51 12.94 2.72
N ALA A 97 2.80 13.22 2.92
CA ALA A 97 3.26 14.44 3.58
C ALA A 97 3.08 15.72 2.73
N LEU A 98 3.04 15.58 1.40
CA LEU A 98 2.87 16.69 0.46
C LEU A 98 1.40 17.06 0.21
N THR A 99 0.45 16.23 0.65
CA THR A 99 -0.99 16.45 0.42
C THR A 99 -1.68 16.98 1.68
N GLY A 100 -2.62 17.90 1.50
CA GLY A 100 -3.30 18.59 2.61
C GLY A 100 -4.77 18.19 2.84
N GLY A 101 -5.38 17.45 1.92
CA GLY A 101 -6.83 17.18 1.92
C GLY A 101 -7.36 16.37 3.12
N GLU A 102 -8.67 16.52 3.36
CA GLU A 102 -9.46 15.69 4.30
C GLU A 102 -9.36 14.21 3.94
N TYR A 103 -9.34 13.94 2.64
CA TYR A 103 -9.17 12.62 2.06
C TYR A 103 -7.84 12.49 1.34
N PHE A 104 -7.33 11.26 1.30
CA PHE A 104 -6.09 10.94 0.62
C PHE A 104 -6.22 9.68 -0.22
N GLY A 105 -5.61 9.64 -1.39
CA GLY A 105 -5.53 8.41 -2.19
C GLY A 105 -4.15 8.25 -2.80
N TRP A 106 -3.62 7.02 -2.80
CA TRP A 106 -2.51 6.71 -3.69
C TRP A 106 -3.05 6.43 -5.09
N ALA A 107 -2.43 7.03 -6.09
CA ALA A 107 -2.68 6.76 -7.50
C ALA A 107 -1.52 5.97 -8.12
N SER A 108 -1.84 5.13 -9.08
CA SER A 108 -0.89 4.31 -9.82
C SER A 108 -0.43 5.03 -11.09
N ASP A 109 0.83 4.85 -11.47
CA ASP A 109 1.46 5.38 -12.68
C ASP A 109 1.22 4.51 -13.94
N HIS A 110 0.49 3.40 -13.79
CA HIS A 110 0.21 2.47 -14.89
C HIS A 110 -1.24 1.97 -14.97
N ASP A 111 -2.08 2.30 -14.00
CA ASP A 111 -3.48 1.88 -13.98
C ASP A 111 -4.41 2.95 -14.55
N VAL A 112 -5.66 2.56 -14.83
CA VAL A 112 -6.70 3.45 -15.36
C VAL A 112 -7.85 3.54 -14.37
N TYR A 113 -8.35 4.75 -14.14
CA TYR A 113 -9.46 5.01 -13.21
C TYR A 113 -10.74 5.36 -13.97
N ASP A 114 -11.88 4.83 -13.52
CA ASP A 114 -13.17 5.24 -14.07
C ASP A 114 -13.46 6.70 -13.73
N ARG A 115 -14.16 7.43 -14.61
CA ARG A 115 -14.45 8.86 -14.43
C ARG A 115 -15.22 9.16 -13.14
N VAL A 116 -16.00 8.21 -12.61
CA VAL A 116 -16.73 8.40 -11.34
C VAL A 116 -16.01 7.79 -10.13
N TRP A 117 -14.81 7.25 -10.29
CA TRP A 117 -14.08 6.56 -9.21
C TRP A 117 -13.97 7.42 -7.95
N LEU A 118 -13.47 8.65 -8.08
CA LEU A 118 -13.20 9.51 -6.94
C LEU A 118 -14.49 9.98 -6.28
N GLU A 119 -15.49 10.37 -7.09
CA GLU A 119 -16.82 10.75 -6.61
C GLU A 119 -17.44 9.64 -5.76
N ARG A 120 -17.40 8.39 -6.27
CA ARG A 120 -17.93 7.22 -5.55
C ARG A 120 -17.18 6.95 -4.25
N MET A 121 -15.85 7.12 -4.24
CA MET A 121 -15.07 6.93 -3.01
C MET A 121 -15.40 7.99 -1.96
N VAL A 122 -15.51 9.27 -2.37
CA VAL A 122 -15.89 10.38 -1.48
C VAL A 122 -17.29 10.15 -0.91
N MET A 123 -18.27 9.82 -1.76
CA MET A 123 -19.64 9.51 -1.32
C MET A 123 -19.67 8.36 -0.31
N ALA A 124 -18.87 7.31 -0.52
CA ALA A 124 -18.81 6.16 0.39
C ALA A 124 -18.21 6.53 1.76
N LEU A 125 -17.21 7.41 1.82
CA LEU A 125 -16.65 7.90 3.08
C LEU A 125 -17.57 8.90 3.78
N ASP A 126 -18.23 9.78 3.03
CA ASP A 126 -19.16 10.78 3.55
C ASP A 126 -20.41 10.13 4.15
N GLY A 127 -20.95 9.11 3.48
CA GLY A 127 -22.10 8.36 3.96
C GLY A 127 -21.83 7.50 5.20
N ARG A 128 -20.57 7.41 5.66
CA ARG A 128 -20.18 6.50 6.75
C ARG A 128 -19.01 7.05 7.57
N SER A 129 -19.31 7.79 8.63
CA SER A 129 -18.31 8.41 9.52
C SER A 129 -17.31 7.40 10.14
N GLY A 130 -17.74 6.15 10.39
CA GLY A 130 -16.87 5.07 10.88
C GLY A 130 -15.94 4.46 9.81
N ALA A 131 -16.14 4.80 8.53
CA ALA A 131 -15.28 4.35 7.45
C ALA A 131 -13.99 5.19 7.37
N VAL A 132 -12.88 4.48 7.22
CA VAL A 132 -11.52 5.04 7.13
C VAL A 132 -10.86 4.76 5.78
N LEU A 133 -11.41 3.82 5.01
CA LEU A 133 -10.97 3.45 3.67
C LEU A 133 -12.17 3.11 2.81
N ALA A 134 -12.29 3.75 1.65
CA ALA A 134 -13.19 3.37 0.57
C ALA A 134 -12.38 2.83 -0.61
N TYR A 135 -12.82 1.74 -1.22
CA TYR A 135 -12.17 1.19 -2.42
C TYR A 135 -13.19 0.44 -3.30
N PRO A 136 -13.00 0.40 -4.62
CA PRO A 136 -13.93 -0.27 -5.53
C PRO A 136 -13.56 -1.75 -5.76
N HIS A 137 -14.37 -2.45 -6.54
CA HIS A 137 -13.84 -3.58 -7.31
C HIS A 137 -12.88 -3.08 -8.40
N PHE A 138 -12.04 -3.99 -8.90
CA PHE A 138 -11.10 -3.65 -9.98
C PHE A 138 -11.14 -4.66 -11.12
N GLY A 139 -11.00 -4.14 -12.34
CA GLY A 139 -10.75 -4.89 -13.56
C GLY A 139 -9.26 -5.11 -13.74
N MET A 140 -8.89 -6.08 -14.57
CA MET A 140 -7.51 -6.36 -14.95
C MET A 140 -7.36 -6.01 -16.43
N ILE A 141 -6.31 -5.26 -16.76
CA ILE A 141 -5.93 -4.93 -18.13
C ILE A 141 -4.51 -5.42 -18.43
N ASP A 142 -4.25 -5.77 -19.69
CA ASP A 142 -2.92 -6.09 -20.18
C ASP A 142 -2.10 -4.82 -20.49
N ASP A 143 -0.89 -5.01 -21.01
CA ASP A 143 0.01 -3.90 -21.38
C ASP A 143 -0.54 -2.97 -22.47
N ARG A 144 -1.55 -3.41 -23.22
CA ARG A 144 -2.22 -2.62 -24.27
C ARG A 144 -3.52 -1.98 -23.80
N GLY A 145 -3.91 -2.18 -22.54
CA GLY A 145 -5.17 -1.68 -21.98
C GLY A 145 -6.35 -2.60 -22.25
N THR A 146 -6.13 -3.78 -22.85
CA THR A 146 -7.20 -4.74 -23.13
C THR A 146 -7.65 -5.38 -21.83
N ARG A 147 -8.96 -5.42 -21.59
CA ARG A 147 -9.52 -6.08 -20.41
C ARG A 147 -9.31 -7.60 -20.49
N VAL A 148 -8.71 -8.16 -19.45
CA VAL A 148 -8.37 -9.59 -19.33
C VAL A 148 -9.10 -10.30 -18.18
N GLY A 149 -9.90 -9.57 -17.41
CA GLY A 149 -10.80 -10.13 -16.39
C GLY A 149 -11.11 -9.16 -15.27
N ASP A 150 -11.78 -9.64 -14.23
CA ASP A 150 -12.15 -8.85 -13.07
C ASP A 150 -11.74 -9.50 -11.75
N HIS A 151 -11.58 -8.68 -10.72
CA HIS A 151 -11.39 -9.11 -9.35
C HIS A 151 -12.57 -8.65 -8.46
N LEU A 152 -13.62 -9.48 -8.45
CA LEU A 152 -14.88 -9.20 -7.74
C LEU A 152 -14.92 -9.72 -6.29
N VAL A 153 -13.76 -9.98 -5.67
CA VAL A 153 -13.72 -10.48 -4.28
C VAL A 153 -14.17 -9.39 -3.31
N ARG A 154 -15.17 -9.71 -2.48
CA ARG A 154 -15.63 -8.86 -1.39
C ARG A 154 -14.64 -8.85 -0.22
N PHE A 155 -14.28 -7.67 0.25
CA PHE A 155 -13.37 -7.41 1.36
C PHE A 155 -13.92 -6.32 2.31
N ASP A 156 -15.23 -6.07 2.24
CA ASP A 156 -15.93 -5.07 3.05
C ASP A 156 -15.94 -5.43 4.55
N THR A 157 -15.58 -4.46 5.39
CA THR A 157 -15.54 -4.62 6.85
C THR A 157 -16.57 -3.76 7.60
N SER A 158 -17.45 -3.09 6.87
CA SER A 158 -18.53 -2.26 7.39
C SER A 158 -19.40 -3.02 8.40
N GLY A 159 -19.67 -2.40 9.56
CA GLY A 159 -20.52 -2.96 10.61
C GLY A 159 -19.89 -4.11 11.38
N ARG A 160 -18.61 -4.42 11.16
CA ARG A 160 -17.90 -5.48 11.89
C ARG A 160 -17.14 -4.91 13.08
N SER A 161 -17.11 -5.68 14.17
CA SER A 161 -16.23 -5.39 15.32
C SER A 161 -14.76 -5.37 14.92
N VAL A 162 -13.93 -4.64 15.68
CA VAL A 162 -12.48 -4.50 15.42
C VAL A 162 -11.81 -5.84 15.14
N GLY A 163 -12.02 -6.84 16.01
CA GLY A 163 -11.45 -8.18 15.84
C GLY A 163 -11.92 -8.88 14.56
N LYS A 164 -13.19 -8.73 14.16
CA LYS A 164 -13.71 -9.28 12.89
C LYS A 164 -13.10 -8.57 11.67
N ARG A 165 -12.81 -7.27 11.75
CA ARG A 165 -12.14 -6.51 10.68
C ARG A 165 -10.70 -6.99 10.51
N MET A 166 -9.93 -7.00 11.61
CA MET A 166 -8.54 -7.45 11.61
C MET A 166 -8.43 -8.91 11.14
N ARG A 167 -9.32 -9.79 11.61
CA ARG A 167 -9.37 -11.18 11.15
C ARG A 167 -9.61 -11.28 9.64
N LEU A 168 -10.51 -10.48 9.06
CA LEU A 168 -10.75 -10.49 7.62
C LEU A 168 -9.49 -10.11 6.83
N VAL A 169 -8.77 -9.07 7.27
CA VAL A 169 -7.52 -8.62 6.64
C VAL A 169 -6.48 -9.74 6.67
N THR A 170 -6.33 -10.40 7.82
CA THR A 170 -5.43 -11.55 7.98
C THR A 170 -5.84 -12.74 7.11
N ASP A 171 -7.11 -13.13 7.14
CA ASP A 171 -7.59 -14.34 6.46
C ASP A 171 -7.51 -14.21 4.93
N ARG A 172 -7.66 -12.98 4.43
CA ARG A 172 -7.63 -12.63 3.00
C ARG A 172 -6.34 -11.90 2.60
N MET A 173 -5.24 -12.16 3.31
CA MET A 173 -3.93 -11.54 3.09
C MET A 173 -3.40 -11.62 1.65
N ARG A 174 -3.83 -12.56 0.80
CA ARG A 174 -3.39 -12.62 -0.60
C ARG A 174 -4.09 -11.59 -1.49
N GLY A 175 -5.34 -11.23 -1.21
CA GLY A 175 -6.15 -10.31 -2.03
C GLY A 175 -6.25 -8.88 -1.51
N SER A 176 -5.76 -8.59 -0.31
CA SER A 176 -5.93 -7.29 0.38
C SER A 176 -5.06 -6.12 -0.14
N GLY A 177 -3.97 -6.36 -0.84
CA GLY A 177 -2.95 -5.33 -1.08
C GLY A 177 -3.35 -4.31 -2.11
N SER A 178 -4.15 -4.70 -3.09
CA SER A 178 -4.71 -3.75 -4.05
C SER A 178 -5.58 -2.68 -3.39
N LYS A 179 -6.08 -2.91 -2.15
CA LYS A 179 -6.88 -1.93 -1.41
C LYS A 179 -6.04 -0.75 -0.91
N VAL A 180 -4.71 -0.78 -1.08
CA VAL A 180 -3.90 0.41 -0.84
C VAL A 180 -4.20 1.55 -1.83
N TYR A 181 -4.76 1.23 -3.00
CA TYR A 181 -5.17 2.23 -4.01
C TYR A 181 -6.63 2.69 -3.82
N GLY A 182 -7.09 2.73 -2.57
CA GLY A 182 -8.38 3.31 -2.20
C GLY A 182 -8.22 4.75 -1.70
N LEU A 183 -9.34 5.34 -1.28
CA LEU A 183 -9.41 6.65 -0.65
C LEU A 183 -9.50 6.51 0.88
N TYR A 184 -8.67 7.26 1.59
CA TYR A 184 -8.50 7.23 3.04
C TYR A 184 -9.06 8.49 3.67
N ARG A 185 -9.67 8.36 4.85
CA ARG A 185 -9.85 9.50 5.75
C ARG A 185 -8.51 9.88 6.37
N ARG A 186 -8.04 11.12 6.15
CA ARG A 186 -6.73 11.60 6.62
C ARG A 186 -6.51 11.34 8.11
N ALA A 187 -7.48 11.74 8.93
CA ALA A 187 -7.41 11.59 10.39
C ALA A 187 -7.23 10.14 10.87
N ALA A 188 -7.60 9.14 10.06
CA ALA A 188 -7.37 7.74 10.35
C ALA A 188 -6.01 7.26 9.82
N LEU A 189 -5.59 7.75 8.64
CA LEU A 189 -4.28 7.47 8.07
C LEU A 189 -3.15 7.92 8.99
N ASP A 190 -3.28 9.08 9.63
CA ASP A 190 -2.25 9.66 10.51
C ASP A 190 -2.01 8.84 11.78
N LYS A 191 -2.91 7.89 12.09
CA LYS A 191 -2.81 6.98 13.25
C LYS A 191 -2.03 5.70 12.94
N VAL A 192 -1.72 5.43 11.67
CA VAL A 192 -1.04 4.21 11.23
C VAL A 192 0.32 4.53 10.61
N ARG A 193 1.20 3.52 10.48
CA ARG A 193 2.54 3.75 9.91
C ARG A 193 2.75 2.95 8.64
N ILE A 194 3.14 3.65 7.59
CA ILE A 194 3.72 3.06 6.38
C ILE A 194 5.12 2.61 6.76
N ARG A 195 5.37 1.30 6.92
CA ARG A 195 6.67 0.76 7.36
C ARG A 195 7.50 0.29 6.17
N THR A 196 8.83 0.36 6.32
CA THR A 196 9.76 -0.21 5.35
C THR A 196 9.91 -1.71 5.67
N THR A 197 8.95 -2.51 5.19
CA THR A 197 8.91 -3.97 5.40
C THR A 197 8.44 -4.67 4.12
N VAL A 198 8.69 -5.97 4.02
CA VAL A 198 8.00 -6.82 3.03
C VAL A 198 6.50 -6.76 3.31
N TRP A 199 5.68 -6.64 2.27
CA TRP A 199 4.21 -6.56 2.36
C TRP A 199 3.71 -5.46 3.30
N TRP A 200 4.36 -4.29 3.24
CA TRP A 200 3.97 -3.10 4.00
C TRP A 200 2.48 -2.79 3.86
N ASP A 201 1.91 -3.02 2.68
CA ASP A 201 0.49 -2.84 2.33
C ASP A 201 -0.42 -3.66 3.25
N ARG A 202 -0.05 -4.90 3.55
CA ARG A 202 -0.86 -5.81 4.38
C ARG A 202 -0.81 -5.42 5.84
N LEU A 203 0.38 -5.11 6.34
CA LEU A 203 0.56 -4.65 7.72
C LEU A 203 -0.13 -3.31 7.93
N PHE A 204 0.00 -2.39 6.97
CA PHE A 204 -0.67 -1.10 6.96
C PHE A 204 -2.20 -1.27 7.00
N LEU A 205 -2.78 -2.13 6.16
CA LEU A 205 -4.22 -2.41 6.18
C LEU A 205 -4.68 -3.11 7.47
N LEU A 206 -3.83 -3.94 8.09
CA LEU A 206 -4.16 -4.55 9.38
C LEU A 206 -4.27 -3.49 10.49
N GLU A 207 -3.33 -2.55 10.53
CA GLU A 207 -3.39 -1.42 11.47
C GLU A 207 -4.58 -0.53 11.20
N LEU A 208 -4.85 -0.22 9.94
CA LEU A 208 -5.96 0.64 9.56
C LEU A 208 -7.32 0.00 9.89
N ALA A 209 -7.44 -1.33 9.78
CA ALA A 209 -8.63 -2.06 10.19
C ALA A 209 -8.87 -2.00 11.71
N ALA A 210 -7.80 -1.83 12.50
CA ALA A 210 -7.92 -1.56 13.93
C ALA A 210 -8.50 -0.16 14.20
N VAL A 211 -8.17 0.82 13.34
CA VAL A 211 -8.65 2.22 13.45
C VAL A 211 -10.10 2.37 13.04
N GLY A 212 -10.55 1.74 11.95
CA GLY A 212 -11.94 1.88 11.50
C GLY A 212 -12.36 0.93 10.38
N GLU A 213 -13.52 1.21 9.79
CA GLU A 213 -14.16 0.36 8.80
C GLU A 213 -13.64 0.62 7.37
N PHE A 214 -13.63 -0.44 6.57
CA PHE A 214 -13.38 -0.38 5.14
C PHE A 214 -14.70 -0.60 4.41
N VAL A 215 -15.11 0.38 3.62
CA VAL A 215 -16.31 0.31 2.79
C VAL A 215 -15.89 -0.05 1.37
N GLN A 216 -16.55 -1.07 0.80
CA GLN A 216 -16.31 -1.45 -0.59
C GLN A 216 -17.43 -0.93 -1.48
N VAL A 217 -17.06 -0.16 -2.50
CA VAL A 217 -17.99 0.23 -3.56
C VAL A 217 -18.16 -0.96 -4.50
N ASN A 218 -19.42 -1.38 -4.71
CA ASN A 218 -19.76 -2.59 -5.48
C ASN A 218 -19.82 -2.33 -6.99
N GLU A 219 -18.84 -1.60 -7.51
CA GLU A 219 -18.67 -1.23 -8.92
C GLU A 219 -17.20 -1.45 -9.30
N VAL A 220 -16.94 -1.82 -10.56
CA VAL A 220 -15.58 -1.89 -11.11
C VAL A 220 -15.21 -0.48 -11.59
N LEU A 221 -14.41 0.23 -10.81
CA LEU A 221 -14.06 1.65 -11.06
C LEU A 221 -12.55 1.90 -11.21
N TRP A 222 -11.78 0.83 -11.30
CA TRP A 222 -10.32 0.87 -11.40
C TRP A 222 -9.86 -0.33 -12.23
N TRP A 223 -9.03 -0.09 -13.24
CA TRP A 223 -8.44 -1.12 -14.07
C TRP A 223 -6.95 -1.21 -13.82
N ARG A 224 -6.57 -2.29 -13.15
CA ARG A 224 -5.19 -2.55 -12.79
C ARG A 224 -4.45 -3.21 -13.95
N ARG A 225 -3.31 -2.63 -14.34
CA ARG A 225 -2.46 -3.13 -15.41
C ARG A 225 -1.49 -4.18 -14.91
N TYR A 226 -1.35 -5.25 -15.68
CA TYR A 226 -0.44 -6.35 -15.40
C TYR A 226 0.57 -6.50 -16.53
N LYS A 227 1.82 -6.06 -16.28
CA LYS A 227 2.93 -6.27 -17.21
C LYS A 227 3.21 -7.76 -17.40
N GLY A 228 3.09 -8.23 -18.64
CA GLY A 228 3.38 -9.59 -19.10
C GLY A 228 3.11 -10.68 -18.07
N VAL A 229 1.85 -11.16 -17.98
CA VAL A 229 1.31 -12.11 -16.98
C VAL A 229 2.34 -13.15 -16.53
N THR A 230 3.14 -12.78 -15.55
CA THR A 230 4.03 -13.67 -14.84
C THR A 230 3.55 -13.65 -13.41
N ARG A 231 2.48 -14.42 -13.17
CA ARG A 231 2.06 -14.82 -11.81
C ARG A 231 3.31 -15.21 -11.04
N THR A 232 3.65 -14.46 -10.00
CA THR A 232 4.48 -14.99 -8.92
C THR A 232 3.71 -16.17 -8.37
N ARG A 233 4.18 -17.39 -8.63
CA ARG A 233 3.55 -18.60 -8.11
C ARG A 233 3.91 -18.67 -6.62
N ILE A 234 3.04 -18.12 -5.78
CA ILE A 234 3.14 -18.29 -4.33
C ILE A 234 2.45 -19.60 -4.00
N GLU A 235 3.22 -20.69 -3.95
CA GLU A 235 2.77 -21.97 -3.43
C GLU A 235 2.60 -21.81 -1.91
N ALA A 236 1.35 -21.79 -1.43
CA ALA A 236 1.04 -22.13 -0.04
C ALA A 236 0.47 -23.55 -0.09
N PRO A 237 1.30 -24.58 0.15
CA PRO A 237 0.72 -25.84 0.56
C PRO A 237 -0.11 -25.57 1.82
N ASP A 238 -1.29 -26.17 1.90
CA ASP A 238 -2.08 -26.21 3.13
C ASP A 238 -1.35 -27.18 4.08
N ILE A 239 -0.27 -26.69 4.68
CA ILE A 239 0.53 -27.48 5.63
C ILE A 239 -0.21 -27.40 6.96
N GLY A 240 -0.92 -28.48 7.28
CA GLY A 240 -1.70 -28.65 8.49
C GLY A 240 -0.95 -28.29 9.78
N LYS A 241 -1.70 -28.29 10.89
CA LYS A 241 -1.28 -27.91 12.25
C LYS A 241 0.11 -28.45 12.62
N PHE A 242 1.18 -27.69 12.38
CA PHE A 242 2.49 -27.99 12.92
C PHE A 242 2.62 -27.40 14.33
N GLY A 243 2.93 -28.28 15.28
CA GLY A 243 3.09 -28.01 16.70
C GLY A 243 4.42 -27.34 17.04
N LEU A 244 4.55 -26.05 16.73
CA LEU A 244 5.53 -25.18 17.38
C LEU A 244 4.81 -23.92 17.86
N ILE A 245 4.10 -24.09 18.98
CA ILE A 245 3.48 -22.99 19.71
C ILE A 245 4.41 -22.68 20.89
N PRO A 246 4.87 -21.43 21.04
CA PRO A 246 5.66 -21.03 22.19
C PRO A 246 4.90 -21.36 23.50
N PRO A 247 5.59 -21.81 24.56
CA PRO A 247 4.95 -22.03 25.86
C PRO A 247 4.19 -20.78 26.31
N GLY A 248 2.88 -20.93 26.57
CA GLY A 248 2.00 -19.84 27.05
C GLY A 248 1.06 -19.22 26.01
N LEU A 249 1.03 -19.69 24.76
CA LEU A 249 0.05 -19.25 23.74
C LEU A 249 -1.00 -20.35 23.47
N SER A 250 -2.28 -19.97 23.38
CA SER A 250 -3.39 -20.89 23.12
C SER A 250 -3.43 -21.33 21.64
N THR A 251 -3.52 -22.65 21.41
CA THR A 251 -3.67 -23.30 20.10
C THR A 251 -4.97 -22.95 19.37
N LYS A 252 -6.00 -22.53 20.10
CA LYS A 252 -7.35 -22.31 19.54
C LYS A 252 -7.46 -21.00 18.75
N ASP A 253 -6.57 -20.04 19.00
CA ASP A 253 -6.65 -18.68 18.47
C ASP A 253 -5.45 -18.28 17.61
N THR A 254 -4.57 -19.22 17.24
CA THR A 254 -3.34 -18.92 16.49
C THR A 254 -3.40 -19.50 15.07
N VAL A 255 -3.31 -18.66 14.05
CA VAL A 255 -3.20 -19.07 12.64
C VAL A 255 -1.75 -18.92 12.20
N ILE A 256 -1.07 -20.04 11.92
CA ILE A 256 0.28 -20.04 11.35
C ILE A 256 0.20 -20.27 9.84
N ARG A 257 0.85 -19.43 9.04
CA ARG A 257 0.97 -19.60 7.59
C ARG A 257 2.44 -19.57 7.19
N GLN A 258 2.86 -20.54 6.40
CA GLN A 258 4.18 -20.53 5.78
C GLN A 258 4.04 -20.31 4.27
N LEU A 259 4.77 -19.34 3.74
CA LEU A 259 4.72 -18.94 2.34
C LEU A 259 6.09 -19.15 1.73
N LYS A 260 6.16 -19.97 0.67
CA LYS A 260 7.35 -20.08 -0.17
C LYS A 260 7.23 -19.08 -1.30
N ILE A 261 8.19 -18.18 -1.39
CA ILE A 261 8.25 -17.18 -2.45
C ILE A 261 9.40 -17.57 -3.37
N SER A 262 9.05 -17.91 -4.60
CA SER A 262 9.98 -18.29 -5.66
C SER A 262 10.08 -17.16 -6.68
N PHE A 263 11.29 -16.85 -7.13
CA PHE A 263 11.54 -15.83 -8.14
C PHE A 263 11.79 -16.48 -9.50
N LYS A 264 11.32 -15.84 -10.57
CA LYS A 264 11.49 -16.34 -11.95
C LYS A 264 12.88 -16.11 -12.52
N ASP A 265 13.65 -15.21 -11.92
CA ASP A 265 15.03 -14.88 -12.29
C ASP A 265 16.07 -15.82 -11.67
N GLY A 266 15.63 -16.97 -11.14
CA GLY A 266 16.51 -17.98 -10.56
C GLY A 266 17.04 -17.64 -9.16
N ARG A 267 16.63 -16.53 -8.54
CA ARG A 267 17.03 -16.20 -7.16
C ARG A 267 16.52 -17.25 -6.17
N PRO A 268 17.29 -17.53 -5.09
CA PRO A 268 16.92 -18.53 -4.10
C PRO A 268 15.57 -18.17 -3.44
N PRO A 269 14.66 -19.14 -3.29
CA PRO A 269 13.38 -18.88 -2.66
C PRO A 269 13.57 -18.57 -1.18
N PHE A 270 12.66 -17.78 -0.60
CA PHE A 270 12.62 -17.58 0.85
C PHE A 270 11.30 -18.09 1.44
N LEU A 271 11.37 -18.50 2.70
CA LEU A 271 10.25 -19.01 3.48
C LEU A 271 9.83 -17.94 4.47
N MET A 272 8.65 -17.39 4.29
CA MET A 272 8.04 -16.52 5.30
C MET A 272 7.14 -17.35 6.20
N ARG A 273 7.29 -17.22 7.52
CA ARG A 273 6.34 -17.76 8.51
C ARG A 273 5.60 -16.60 9.14
N MET A 274 4.29 -16.72 9.23
CA MET A 274 3.43 -15.74 9.88
C MET A 274 2.61 -16.44 10.93
N ALA A 275 2.52 -15.88 12.14
CA ALA A 275 1.58 -16.31 13.16
C ALA A 275 0.64 -15.14 13.47
N THR A 276 -0.67 -15.38 13.38
CA THR A 276 -1.67 -14.39 13.79
C THR A 276 -2.42 -14.88 15.01
N LEU A 277 -2.47 -14.06 16.06
CA LEU A 277 -3.29 -14.31 17.24
C LEU A 277 -4.66 -13.63 17.07
N ALA A 278 -5.70 -14.43 16.84
CA ALA A 278 -7.06 -13.99 16.50
C ALA A 278 -7.70 -13.06 17.55
N ASN A 279 -7.34 -13.21 18.82
CA ASN A 279 -7.89 -12.40 19.92
C ASN A 279 -7.02 -11.20 20.31
N ALA A 280 -5.76 -11.12 19.85
CA ALA A 280 -4.81 -10.08 20.25
C ALA A 280 -4.45 -9.11 19.12
N GLY A 281 -4.88 -9.36 17.87
CA GLY A 281 -4.51 -8.53 16.72
C GLY A 281 -3.01 -8.55 16.40
N LEU A 282 -2.25 -9.48 16.99
CA LEU A 282 -0.80 -9.56 16.86
C LEU A 282 -0.46 -10.38 15.61
N LEU A 283 0.27 -9.77 14.67
CA LEU A 283 0.90 -10.44 13.54
C LEU A 283 2.40 -10.58 13.81
N LEU A 284 2.84 -11.80 14.08
CA LEU A 284 4.26 -12.15 14.10
C LEU A 284 4.65 -12.56 12.68
N VAL A 285 5.61 -11.86 12.09
CA VAL A 285 6.19 -12.20 10.78
C VAL A 285 7.64 -12.57 11.00
N ASP A 286 7.98 -13.79 10.65
CA ASP A 286 9.34 -14.32 10.66
C ASP A 286 9.77 -14.59 9.21
N LEU A 287 10.96 -14.11 8.84
CA LEU A 287 11.54 -14.24 7.50
C LEU A 287 12.71 -15.21 7.57
N VAL A 288 12.50 -16.44 7.11
CA VAL A 288 13.55 -17.46 7.07
C VAL A 288 14.12 -17.54 5.65
N PHE A 289 15.36 -17.10 5.48
CA PHE A 289 16.10 -17.31 4.24
C PHE A 289 16.52 -18.78 4.16
N ALA A 290 16.13 -19.48 3.08
CA ALA A 290 16.65 -20.82 2.81
C ALA A 290 18.02 -20.68 2.14
N PRO A 291 19.13 -21.11 2.77
CA PRO A 291 20.44 -21.02 2.15
C PRO A 291 20.52 -21.96 0.92
N PRO A 292 21.19 -21.54 -0.16
CA PRO A 292 21.42 -22.40 -1.31
C PRO A 292 22.45 -23.45 -0.91
N HIS A 293 22.05 -24.73 -0.94
CA HIS A 293 22.93 -25.89 -0.75
C HIS A 293 23.59 -26.03 0.63
N ARG A 294 22.90 -26.71 1.56
CA ARG A 294 23.51 -27.67 2.51
C ARG A 294 22.42 -28.51 3.15
N ARG A 295 22.66 -29.82 3.29
CA ARG A 295 21.85 -30.71 4.13
C ARG A 295 21.60 -30.02 5.47
N THR A 296 20.34 -30.03 5.90
CA THR A 296 19.84 -29.51 7.18
C THR A 296 20.92 -29.48 8.28
N PRO A 297 21.37 -28.29 8.73
CA PRO A 297 21.96 -28.21 10.05
C PRO A 297 20.81 -28.38 11.05
N ARG A 298 20.98 -29.26 12.03
CA ARG A 298 20.14 -29.29 13.23
C ARG A 298 20.06 -27.86 13.76
N LEU A 299 18.85 -27.30 13.81
CA LEU A 299 18.54 -26.02 14.43
C LEU A 299 18.91 -26.09 15.93
N SER A 300 20.16 -25.77 16.25
CA SER A 300 20.57 -25.48 17.63
C SER A 300 19.96 -24.14 18.03
N LEU A 301 18.92 -24.22 18.86
CA LEU A 301 18.58 -23.29 19.95
C LEU A 301 18.91 -21.79 19.74
N LEU A 302 18.56 -21.21 18.59
CA LEU A 302 18.35 -19.76 18.45
C LEU A 302 16.89 -19.28 18.32
N PRO A 303 15.86 -19.87 18.96
CA PRO A 303 14.49 -19.36 18.86
C PRO A 303 14.05 -18.40 19.99
N LEU A 304 14.94 -17.92 20.87
CA LEU A 304 14.53 -17.09 22.02
C LEU A 304 14.77 -15.57 21.86
N ALA A 305 15.69 -15.14 21.01
CA ALA A 305 16.01 -13.71 20.87
C ALA A 305 15.01 -12.92 19.99
N VAL A 306 14.29 -13.59 19.09
CA VAL A 306 13.27 -12.93 18.23
C VAL A 306 11.94 -12.78 18.97
N LEU A 307 11.67 -13.61 19.98
CA LEU A 307 10.45 -13.54 20.80
C LEU A 307 10.52 -12.52 21.94
N SER A 308 11.72 -12.13 22.40
CA SER A 308 11.87 -11.03 23.36
C SER A 308 11.75 -9.65 22.71
N ALA A 309 11.99 -9.52 21.40
CA ALA A 309 11.96 -8.25 20.69
C ALA A 309 10.55 -7.64 20.53
N TYR A 310 9.47 -8.41 20.69
CA TYR A 310 8.10 -7.88 20.56
C TYR A 310 7.39 -7.57 21.90
N ARG A 311 7.92 -8.05 23.03
CA ARG A 311 7.40 -7.67 24.37
C ARG A 311 7.81 -6.26 24.81
N ALA A 312 8.76 -5.61 24.13
CA ALA A 312 9.22 -4.26 24.49
C ALA A 312 8.60 -3.11 23.67
N VAL A 313 8.06 -3.36 22.47
CA VAL A 313 7.64 -2.28 21.55
C VAL A 313 6.32 -1.61 21.97
N VAL A 314 5.56 -2.21 22.89
CA VAL A 314 4.34 -1.59 23.44
C VAL A 314 4.64 -0.61 24.60
N ARG A 315 5.89 -0.46 25.06
CA ARG A 315 6.19 0.51 26.14
C ARG A 315 7.42 1.40 25.99
N THR A 316 8.29 1.24 25.00
CA THR A 316 9.43 2.17 24.84
C THR A 316 9.61 2.63 23.39
N LYS A 317 9.80 3.94 23.21
CA LYS A 317 10.19 4.61 21.95
C LYS A 317 11.60 4.17 21.50
N ALA A 318 11.86 2.88 21.30
CA ALA A 318 13.18 2.36 20.96
C ALA A 318 13.27 1.84 19.52
N PHE A 319 14.39 2.20 18.91
CA PHE A 319 14.84 1.96 17.54
C PHE A 319 14.93 0.47 17.18
N LEU A 320 14.74 0.14 15.89
CA LEU A 320 14.94 -1.22 15.36
C LEU A 320 16.42 -1.65 15.45
N PRO A 321 16.72 -2.94 15.77
CA PRO A 321 18.08 -3.48 15.82
C PRO A 321 18.83 -3.41 14.48
N ALA A 322 20.17 -3.41 14.55
CA ALA A 322 21.08 -3.27 13.41
C ALA A 322 20.91 -4.34 12.31
N GLU A 323 20.37 -5.53 12.61
CA GLU A 323 20.14 -6.57 11.60
C GLU A 323 19.06 -6.18 10.56
N PHE A 324 18.16 -5.25 10.89
CA PHE A 324 17.17 -4.72 9.93
C PHE A 324 17.76 -3.68 8.96
N GLN A 325 18.90 -3.05 9.29
CA GLN A 325 19.59 -2.14 8.37
C GLN A 325 20.20 -2.88 7.18
N ALA A 326 20.71 -4.11 7.39
CA ALA A 326 21.20 -4.96 6.31
C ALA A 326 20.09 -5.32 5.30
N LEU A 327 18.85 -5.54 5.77
CA LEU A 327 17.69 -5.76 4.90
C LEU A 327 17.29 -4.47 4.15
N LYS A 328 17.47 -3.31 4.78
CA LYS A 328 17.22 -1.98 4.19
C LYS A 328 18.23 -1.63 3.09
N GLU A 329 19.51 -1.94 3.28
CA GLU A 329 20.56 -1.79 2.27
C GLU A 329 20.39 -2.80 1.12
N TYR A 330 20.02 -4.05 1.44
CA TYR A 330 19.72 -5.07 0.43
C TYR A 330 18.54 -4.68 -0.47
N VAL A 331 17.50 -4.03 0.07
CA VAL A 331 16.36 -3.52 -0.70
C VAL A 331 16.70 -2.24 -1.45
N ARG A 332 17.53 -1.35 -0.89
CA ARG A 332 17.98 -0.11 -1.56
C ARG A 332 18.87 -0.35 -2.78
N GLY A 333 19.60 -1.46 -2.84
CA GLY A 333 20.54 -1.74 -3.92
C GLY A 333 19.96 -2.41 -5.17
N ARG A 334 18.65 -2.73 -5.22
CA ARG A 334 18.08 -3.59 -6.29
C ARG A 334 16.70 -3.18 -6.82
N TRP A 335 16.24 -1.94 -6.59
CA TRP A 335 15.00 -1.40 -7.17
C TRP A 335 15.21 -0.02 -7.76
#